data_AF-R6A4M2-F1
#
_entry.id   AF-R6A4M2-F1
#
_cell.length_a   1.000
_cell.length_b   1.000
_cell.length_c   1.000
_cell.angle_alpha   90.00
_cell.angle_beta   90.00
_cell.angle_gamma   90.00
#
_symmetry.space_group_name_H-M   'P 1'
#
loop_
_entity.id
_entity.type
_entity.pdbx_description
1 polymer ?
#
loop_
_entity_poly.entity_id
_entity_poly.type
_entity_poly.pdbx_seq_one_letter_code
_entity_poly.pdbx_strand_id
1 'polypeptide(L)'
;MKTYIGTKQVKAEPMNELAAVEKGYARKNEDNHEWREGYHVQYTNPDGSTYDSWSPKSVFEQAYKCADNVLNRLQIEFSELAERLDSLDESLSRGFDHVAEKVGYKQAAMLISQRMAMKAYFDVLDTRIDDLKQSNNAPSQTQG
;
A
#
# COMPACT_ATOMS: atom_id res chain seq x y z
N MET A 1 4.66 -24.05 -11.69
CA MET A 1 5.26 -23.19 -10.65
C MET A 1 4.17 -22.81 -9.65
N LYS A 2 4.52 -22.51 -8.39
CA LYS A 2 3.56 -22.08 -7.36
C LYS A 2 3.74 -20.59 -7.09
N THR A 3 2.64 -19.88 -6.82
CA THR A 3 2.65 -18.45 -6.48
C THR A 3 2.57 -18.29 -4.97
N TYR A 4 3.39 -17.38 -4.41
CA TYR A 4 3.43 -17.05 -2.99
C TYR A 4 3.33 -15.52 -2.85
N ILE A 5 2.68 -15.04 -1.79
CA ILE A 5 2.53 -13.61 -1.48
C ILE A 5 3.31 -13.32 -0.20
N GLY A 6 4.08 -12.23 -0.20
CA GLY A 6 4.74 -11.71 0.97
C GLY A 6 4.55 -10.20 1.08
N THR A 7 4.39 -9.70 2.29
CA THR A 7 4.33 -8.26 2.60
C THR A 7 5.57 -7.86 3.38
N LYS A 8 6.10 -6.66 3.12
CA LYS A 8 7.26 -6.10 3.84
C LYS A 8 7.00 -4.64 4.14
N GLN A 9 7.25 -4.24 5.38
CA GLN A 9 7.37 -2.82 5.74
C GLN A 9 8.84 -2.43 5.64
N VAL A 10 9.10 -1.25 5.09
CA VAL A 10 10.46 -0.72 4.89
C VAL A 10 10.55 0.67 5.50
N LYS A 11 11.75 1.05 5.93
CA LYS A 11 12.11 2.44 6.17
C LYS A 11 12.75 2.98 4.91
N ALA A 12 12.48 4.24 4.59
CA ALA A 12 13.10 4.87 3.45
C ALA A 12 13.36 6.37 3.70
N GLU A 13 14.47 6.85 3.17
CA GLU A 13 14.82 8.27 3.13
C GLU A 13 15.28 8.66 1.72
N PRO A 14 15.00 9.89 1.26
CA PRO A 14 15.49 10.37 -0.03
C PRO A 14 17.01 10.29 -0.12
N MET A 15 17.52 9.78 -1.24
CA MET A 15 18.95 9.68 -1.50
C MET A 15 19.22 9.71 -3.00
N ASN A 16 20.14 10.57 -3.44
CA ASN A 16 20.61 10.56 -4.82
C ASN A 16 21.50 9.33 -5.10
N GLU A 17 21.43 8.79 -6.31
CA GLU A 17 22.16 7.59 -6.73
C GLU A 17 23.67 7.69 -6.53
N LEU A 18 24.30 8.85 -6.76
CA LEU A 18 25.73 9.04 -6.53
C LEU A 18 26.12 8.71 -5.08
N ALA A 19 25.39 9.30 -4.12
CA ALA A 19 25.61 9.04 -2.69
C ALA A 19 25.31 7.59 -2.32
N ALA A 20 24.32 6.97 -2.98
CA ALA A 20 24.00 5.57 -2.78
C ALA A 20 25.13 4.64 -3.29
N VAL A 21 25.80 4.98 -4.39
CA VAL A 21 26.99 4.26 -4.88
C VAL A 21 28.15 4.40 -3.90
N GLU A 22 28.43 5.61 -3.42
CA GLU A 22 29.50 5.87 -2.44
C GLU A 22 29.30 5.08 -1.13
N LYS A 23 28.05 4.92 -0.69
CA LYS A 23 27.69 4.13 0.50
C LYS A 23 27.52 2.63 0.24
N GLY A 24 27.58 2.19 -1.01
CA GLY A 24 27.43 0.78 -1.40
C GLY A 24 25.97 0.26 -1.40
N TYR A 25 24.98 1.14 -1.40
CA TYR A 25 23.55 0.77 -1.52
C TYR A 25 23.09 0.57 -2.96
N ALA A 26 23.79 1.20 -3.92
CA ALA A 26 23.55 1.07 -5.35
C ALA A 26 24.78 0.46 -6.07
N ARG A 27 24.54 -0.08 -7.26
CA ARG A 27 25.62 -0.56 -8.15
C ARG A 27 26.36 0.64 -8.76
N LYS A 28 27.64 0.47 -9.08
CA LYS A 28 28.43 1.49 -9.78
C LYS A 28 27.75 1.88 -11.11
N ASN A 29 27.78 3.16 -11.41
CA ASN A 29 27.31 3.74 -12.67
C ASN A 29 28.36 3.51 -13.77
N GLU A 30 28.45 2.28 -14.26
CA GLU A 30 29.44 1.87 -15.27
C GLU A 30 29.04 2.28 -16.70
N ASP A 31 27.77 2.55 -16.92
CA ASP A 31 27.18 2.98 -18.20
C ASP A 31 27.11 4.51 -18.35
N ASN A 32 27.63 5.28 -17.37
CA ASN A 32 27.70 6.75 -17.37
C ASN A 32 26.35 7.43 -17.62
N HIS A 33 25.25 6.87 -17.11
CA HIS A 33 23.95 7.53 -17.17
C HIS A 33 23.86 8.71 -16.19
N GLU A 34 22.89 9.60 -16.40
CA GLU A 34 22.65 10.71 -15.48
C GLU A 34 22.24 10.20 -14.09
N TRP A 35 22.80 10.79 -13.04
CA TRP A 35 22.48 10.43 -11.66
C TRP A 35 21.01 10.71 -11.34
N ARG A 36 20.35 9.74 -10.69
CA ARG A 36 18.91 9.79 -10.43
C ARG A 36 18.59 10.07 -8.98
N GLU A 37 17.42 10.64 -8.76
CA GLU A 37 16.80 10.70 -7.45
C GLU A 37 16.19 9.35 -7.08
N GLY A 38 16.22 9.04 -5.79
CA GLY A 38 15.68 7.80 -5.27
C GLY A 38 15.62 7.77 -3.75
N TYR A 39 15.58 6.56 -3.23
CA TYR A 39 15.47 6.31 -1.80
C TYR A 39 16.48 5.26 -1.38
N HIS A 40 17.18 5.52 -0.28
CA HIS A 40 17.75 4.43 0.52
C HIS A 40 16.60 3.71 1.22
N VAL A 41 16.58 2.40 1.09
CA VAL A 41 15.53 1.52 1.60
C VAL A 41 16.15 0.50 2.53
N GLN A 42 15.63 0.43 3.75
CA GLN A 42 16.10 -0.46 4.80
C GLN A 42 14.97 -1.32 5.36
N TYR A 43 15.22 -2.61 5.57
CA TYR A 43 14.33 -3.48 6.34
C TYR A 43 15.09 -4.61 7.03
N THR A 44 14.50 -5.17 8.08
CA THR A 44 15.06 -6.30 8.82
C THR A 44 14.56 -7.62 8.22
N ASN A 45 15.48 -8.50 7.85
CA ASN A 45 15.18 -9.86 7.41
C ASN A 45 14.70 -10.73 8.59
N PRO A 46 14.00 -11.85 8.34
CA PRO A 46 13.56 -12.76 9.39
C PRO A 46 14.70 -13.35 10.23
N ASP A 47 15.91 -13.42 9.68
CA ASP A 47 17.13 -13.87 10.39
C ASP A 47 17.77 -12.78 11.28
N GLY A 48 17.15 -11.59 11.34
CA GLY A 48 17.63 -10.44 12.11
C GLY A 48 18.66 -9.58 11.37
N SER A 49 19.14 -9.98 10.19
CA SER A 49 20.05 -9.16 9.39
C SER A 49 19.33 -7.91 8.86
N THR A 50 20.08 -6.81 8.72
CA THR A 50 19.56 -5.60 8.07
C THR A 50 19.88 -5.66 6.59
N TYR A 51 18.86 -5.42 5.77
CA TYR A 51 19.00 -5.26 4.34
C TYR A 51 18.95 -3.77 3.99
N ASP A 52 20.00 -3.29 3.33
CA ASP A 52 20.10 -1.92 2.81
C ASP A 52 20.19 -1.96 1.29
N SER A 53 19.43 -1.10 0.63
CA SER A 53 19.41 -0.99 -0.82
C SER A 53 19.05 0.43 -1.26
N TRP A 54 19.23 0.73 -2.54
CA TRP A 54 18.72 1.95 -3.14
C TRP A 54 17.72 1.63 -4.25
N SER A 55 16.65 2.42 -4.33
CA SER A 55 15.61 2.29 -5.34
C SER A 55 15.39 3.63 -6.05
N PRO A 56 15.29 3.66 -7.40
CA PRO A 56 14.91 4.87 -8.13
C PRO A 56 13.57 5.41 -7.66
N LYS A 57 13.41 6.74 -7.61
CA LYS A 57 12.22 7.41 -7.08
C LYS A 57 10.92 6.87 -7.69
N SER A 58 10.85 6.81 -9.01
CA SER A 58 9.66 6.35 -9.72
C SER A 58 9.31 4.88 -9.43
N VAL A 59 10.31 4.03 -9.20
CA VAL A 59 10.13 2.61 -8.86
C VAL A 59 9.65 2.49 -7.41
N PHE A 60 10.26 3.24 -6.50
CA PHE A 60 9.91 3.24 -5.08
C PHE A 60 8.47 3.71 -4.85
N GLU A 61 8.08 4.86 -5.40
CA GLU A 61 6.74 5.45 -5.19
C GLU A 61 5.60 4.64 -5.84
N GLN A 62 5.92 3.81 -6.83
CA GLN A 62 4.97 2.85 -7.40
C GLN A 62 4.79 1.63 -6.48
N ALA A 63 5.88 1.12 -5.89
CA ALA A 63 5.87 -0.10 -5.10
C ALA A 63 5.46 0.12 -3.63
N TYR A 64 5.71 1.30 -3.08
CA TYR A 64 5.52 1.60 -1.66
C TYR A 64 4.61 2.81 -1.44
N LYS A 65 3.80 2.73 -0.38
CA LYS A 65 2.99 3.84 0.12
C LYS A 65 3.52 4.26 1.48
N CYS A 66 3.63 5.56 1.71
CA CYS A 66 4.07 6.09 3.01
C CYS A 66 3.06 5.69 4.09
N ALA A 67 3.52 5.13 5.21
CA ALA A 67 2.68 4.63 6.30
C ALA A 67 3.05 5.26 7.66
N ASP A 68 3.72 6.42 7.62
CA ASP A 68 4.38 7.04 8.78
C ASP A 68 3.41 7.42 9.91
N ASN A 69 2.24 7.95 9.57
CA ASN A 69 1.20 8.33 10.52
C ASN A 69 -0.09 7.50 10.37
N VAL A 70 -1.01 7.67 11.32
CA VAL A 70 -2.30 6.95 11.35
C VAL A 70 -3.14 7.26 10.11
N LEU A 71 -3.21 8.52 9.69
CA LEU A 71 -3.98 8.94 8.52
C LEU A 71 -3.48 8.25 7.24
N ASN A 72 -2.15 8.22 7.05
CA ASN A 72 -1.52 7.54 5.92
C ASN A 72 -1.87 6.05 5.89
N ARG A 73 -1.80 5.36 7.04
CA ARG A 73 -2.17 3.95 7.13
C ARG A 73 -3.65 3.70 6.79
N LEU A 74 -4.55 4.56 7.26
CA LEU A 74 -5.97 4.46 6.93
C LEU A 74 -6.23 4.72 5.44
N GLN A 75 -5.52 5.66 4.83
CA GLN A 75 -5.66 5.94 3.39
C GLN A 75 -5.19 4.76 2.54
N ILE A 76 -4.08 4.09 2.93
CA ILE A 76 -3.61 2.87 2.28
C ILE A 76 -4.71 1.81 2.36
N GLU A 77 -5.20 1.53 3.57
CA GLU A 77 -6.21 0.51 3.78
C GLU A 77 -7.52 0.80 3.04
N PHE A 78 -7.96 2.06 3.03
CA PHE A 78 -9.13 2.52 2.29
C PHE A 78 -8.97 2.27 0.79
N SER A 79 -7.80 2.62 0.22
CA SER A 79 -7.53 2.46 -1.21
C SER A 79 -7.48 0.99 -1.61
N GLU A 80 -6.78 0.15 -0.84
CA GLU A 80 -6.73 -1.29 -1.08
C GLU A 80 -8.11 -1.95 -0.96
N LEU A 81 -8.94 -1.49 0.00
CA LEU A 81 -10.28 -2.00 0.17
C LEU A 81 -11.22 -1.58 -0.97
N ALA A 82 -11.06 -0.35 -1.48
CA ALA A 82 -11.78 0.15 -2.66
C ALA A 82 -11.52 -0.74 -3.87
N GLU A 83 -10.25 -1.02 -4.18
CA GLU A 83 -9.86 -1.88 -5.32
C GLU A 83 -10.44 -3.30 -5.19
N ARG A 84 -10.44 -3.86 -3.97
CA ARG A 84 -11.06 -5.17 -3.73
C ARG A 84 -12.58 -5.14 -3.86
N LEU A 85 -13.24 -4.06 -3.44
CA LEU A 85 -14.68 -3.88 -3.62
C LEU A 85 -15.03 -3.77 -5.11
N ASP A 86 -14.28 -2.99 -5.88
CA ASP A 86 -14.46 -2.85 -7.33
C ASP A 86 -14.32 -4.20 -8.04
N SER A 87 -13.31 -5.00 -7.68
CA SER A 87 -13.11 -6.35 -8.22
C SER A 87 -14.25 -7.31 -7.86
N LEU A 88 -14.79 -7.21 -6.64
CA LEU A 88 -15.97 -7.99 -6.23
C LEU A 88 -17.23 -7.56 -6.98
N ASP A 89 -17.42 -6.25 -7.16
CA ASP A 89 -18.54 -5.68 -7.91
C ASP A 89 -18.51 -6.10 -9.37
N GLU A 90 -17.34 -6.05 -10.01
CA GLU A 90 -17.14 -6.56 -11.36
C GLU A 90 -17.49 -8.06 -11.44
N SER A 91 -17.00 -8.86 -10.49
CA SER A 91 -17.28 -10.29 -10.43
C SER A 91 -18.76 -10.61 -10.28
N LEU A 92 -19.49 -9.81 -9.51
CA LEU A 92 -20.92 -9.97 -9.23
C LEU A 92 -21.83 -9.32 -10.29
N SER A 93 -21.29 -8.48 -11.18
CA SER A 93 -22.05 -7.71 -12.17
C SER A 93 -22.93 -8.56 -13.11
N ARG A 94 -22.53 -9.81 -13.34
CA ARG A 94 -23.25 -10.78 -14.19
C ARG A 94 -24.37 -11.52 -13.46
N GLY A 95 -24.60 -11.23 -12.19
CA GLY A 95 -25.63 -11.83 -11.36
C GLY A 95 -25.18 -13.05 -10.57
N PHE A 96 -25.97 -13.38 -9.55
CA PHE A 96 -25.66 -14.44 -8.58
C PHE A 96 -25.52 -15.82 -9.23
N ASP A 97 -26.44 -16.20 -10.12
CA ASP A 97 -26.44 -17.53 -10.74
C ASP A 97 -25.17 -17.75 -11.58
N HIS A 98 -24.72 -16.73 -12.31
CA HIS A 98 -23.47 -16.80 -13.09
C HIS A 98 -22.24 -17.04 -12.22
N VAL A 99 -22.19 -16.45 -11.03
CA VAL A 99 -21.11 -16.67 -10.07
C VAL A 99 -21.25 -18.05 -9.43
N ALA A 100 -22.47 -18.45 -9.06
CA ALA A 100 -22.76 -19.75 -8.48
C ALA A 100 -22.41 -20.91 -9.41
N GLU A 101 -22.56 -20.77 -10.73
CA GLU A 101 -22.11 -21.74 -11.72
C GLU A 101 -20.59 -22.01 -11.67
N LYS A 102 -19.79 -20.99 -11.32
CA LYS A 102 -18.32 -21.09 -11.29
C LYS A 102 -17.76 -21.58 -9.95
N VAL A 103 -18.32 -21.10 -8.84
CA VAL A 103 -17.76 -21.35 -7.50
C VAL A 103 -18.70 -22.14 -6.58
N GLY A 104 -19.93 -22.38 -7.02
CA GLY A 104 -21.00 -23.00 -6.24
C GLY A 104 -21.83 -21.99 -5.45
N TYR A 105 -23.11 -22.29 -5.26
CA TYR A 105 -24.09 -21.43 -4.56
C TYR A 105 -23.63 -20.94 -3.19
N LYS A 106 -23.02 -21.82 -2.38
CA LYS A 106 -22.53 -21.45 -1.04
C LYS A 106 -21.41 -20.42 -1.12
N GLN A 107 -20.46 -20.58 -2.04
CA GLN A 107 -19.37 -19.62 -2.23
C GLN A 107 -19.88 -18.30 -2.80
N ALA A 108 -20.80 -18.34 -3.77
CA ALA A 108 -21.43 -17.13 -4.30
C ALA A 108 -22.16 -16.33 -3.20
N ALA A 109 -22.88 -17.01 -2.31
CA ALA A 109 -23.54 -16.37 -1.17
C ALA A 109 -22.53 -15.77 -0.19
N MET A 110 -21.45 -16.50 0.13
CA MET A 110 -20.39 -15.99 1.00
C MET A 110 -19.64 -14.80 0.37
N LEU A 111 -19.51 -14.74 -0.96
CA LEU A 111 -18.90 -13.61 -1.68
C LEU A 111 -19.75 -12.33 -1.54
N ILE A 112 -21.07 -12.46 -1.60
CA ILE A 112 -22.00 -11.34 -1.33
C ILE A 112 -21.85 -10.88 0.13
N SER A 113 -21.85 -11.80 1.09
CA SER A 113 -21.65 -11.47 2.51
C SER A 113 -20.30 -10.78 2.76
N GLN A 114 -19.23 -11.27 2.12
CA GLN A 114 -17.91 -10.66 2.17
C GLN A 114 -17.95 -9.23 1.65
N ARG A 115 -18.54 -9.00 0.47
CA ARG A 115 -18.68 -7.66 -0.10
C ARG A 115 -19.44 -6.71 0.83
N MET A 116 -20.54 -7.16 1.43
CA MET A 116 -21.33 -6.36 2.37
C MET A 116 -20.50 -5.95 3.60
N ALA A 117 -19.77 -6.88 4.19
CA ALA A 117 -18.89 -6.60 5.34
C ALA A 117 -17.76 -5.63 4.97
N MET A 118 -17.16 -5.82 3.79
CA MET A 118 -16.12 -4.92 3.26
C MET A 118 -16.66 -3.52 3.00
N LYS A 119 -17.87 -3.37 2.46
CA LYS A 119 -18.49 -2.05 2.26
C LYS A 119 -18.78 -1.34 3.58
N ALA A 120 -19.28 -2.06 4.57
CA ALA A 120 -19.48 -1.49 5.90
C ALA A 120 -18.16 -1.02 6.51
N TYR A 121 -17.08 -1.80 6.34
CA TYR A 121 -15.76 -1.41 6.81
C TYR A 121 -15.21 -0.19 6.05
N PHE A 122 -15.39 -0.15 4.74
CA PHE A 122 -15.02 0.97 3.88
C PHE A 122 -15.66 2.28 4.34
N ASP A 123 -16.96 2.26 4.67
CA ASP A 123 -17.68 3.45 5.16
C ASP A 123 -17.15 3.95 6.51
N VAL A 124 -16.73 3.02 7.38
CA VAL A 124 -16.06 3.37 8.65
C VAL A 124 -14.69 3.99 8.39
N LEU A 125 -13.91 3.45 7.45
CA LEU A 125 -12.61 4.02 7.08
C LEU A 125 -12.76 5.44 6.53
N ASP A 126 -13.71 5.65 5.63
CA ASP A 126 -14.02 6.97 5.03
C ASP A 126 -14.31 8.00 6.13
N THR A 127 -15.23 7.66 7.03
CA THR A 127 -15.62 8.53 8.15
C THR A 127 -14.44 8.86 9.06
N ARG A 128 -13.58 7.87 9.36
CA ARG A 128 -12.38 8.09 10.20
C ARG A 128 -11.35 8.98 9.52
N ILE A 129 -11.17 8.82 8.21
CA ILE A 129 -10.23 9.64 7.43
C ILE A 129 -10.70 11.10 7.41
N ASP A 130 -11.99 11.32 7.20
CA ASP A 130 -12.57 12.67 7.18
C ASP A 130 -12.49 13.37 8.54
N ASP A 131 -12.81 12.67 9.63
CA ASP A 131 -12.67 13.18 11.00
C ASP A 131 -11.22 13.62 11.32
N LEU A 132 -10.23 12.81 10.94
CA LEU A 132 -8.81 13.14 11.14
C LEU A 132 -8.37 14.33 10.29
N LYS A 133 -8.83 14.44 9.04
CA LYS A 133 -8.52 15.59 8.17
C LYS A 133 -9.12 16.88 8.73
N GLN A 134 -10.33 16.84 9.27
CA GLN A 134 -10.97 18.01 9.90
C GLN A 134 -10.24 18.42 11.18
N SER A 135 -9.89 17.46 12.03
CA SER A 135 -9.14 17.70 13.27
C SER A 135 -7.77 18.34 13.03
N ASN A 136 -7.07 17.93 11.96
CA ASN A 136 -5.78 18.51 11.59
C ASN A 136 -5.88 19.93 10.99
N ASN A 137 -7.07 20.32 10.51
CA ASN A 137 -7.32 21.64 9.91
C ASN A 137 -7.99 22.63 10.89
N ALA A 138 -8.32 22.20 12.10
CA ALA A 138 -8.88 23.08 13.11
C ALA A 138 -7.81 24.05 13.64
N PRO A 139 -8.05 25.38 13.67
CA PRO A 139 -7.10 26.31 14.26
C PRO A 139 -6.89 25.95 15.72
N SER A 140 -5.62 25.81 16.13
CA SER A 140 -5.24 25.52 17.51
C SER A 140 -5.90 26.55 18.42
N GLN A 141 -6.94 26.13 19.15
CA GLN A 141 -7.49 26.98 20.19
C GLN A 141 -6.45 27.07 21.29
N THR A 142 -5.71 28.17 21.27
CA THR A 142 -4.82 28.62 22.33
C THR A 142 -5.68 28.80 23.58
N GLN A 143 -5.47 27.95 24.57
CA GLN A 143 -5.97 28.18 25.92
C GLN A 143 -5.22 29.39 26.49
N GLY A 144 -5.97 30.45 26.76
CA GLY A 144 -5.54 31.58 27.59
C GLY A 144 -5.76 31.32 29.06
#